data_AF-A0A512C387-F1
#
_entry.id   AF-A0A512C387-F1
#
_cell.length_a   1.000
_cell.length_b   1.000
_cell.length_c   1.000
_cell.angle_alpha   90.00
_cell.angle_beta   90.00
_cell.angle_gamma   90.00
#
_symmetry.space_group_name_H-M   'P 1'
#
loop_
_entity.id
_entity.type
_entity.pdbx_description
1 polymer ?
#
loop_
_entity_poly.entity_id
_entity_poly.type
_entity_poly.pdbx_seq_one_letter_code
_entity_poly.pdbx_strand_id
1 'polypeptide(L)'
;MLSIDAVEEVCESRQTTLVIHPAIRRAIKGYEESFYVGLRCFLAGESDGLYFLPLEGAGYVRLIFSKRTSSGGHNLLRIDPLTKEGLTRIKASLG
;
A
#
# COMPACT_ATOMS: atom_id res chain seq x y z
N MET A 1 0.57 -7.36 -17.30
CA MET A 1 -0.33 -7.09 -16.15
C MET A 1 0.57 -6.64 -15.02
N LEU A 2 0.34 -5.45 -14.44
CA LEU A 2 1.15 -4.98 -13.32
C LEU A 2 0.84 -5.85 -12.10
N SER A 3 1.87 -6.42 -11.48
CA SER A 3 1.75 -7.12 -10.19
C SER A 3 2.27 -6.23 -9.07
N ILE A 4 2.08 -6.68 -7.82
CA ILE A 4 2.73 -6.04 -6.66
C ILE A 4 4.27 -6.12 -6.75
N ASP A 5 4.83 -7.04 -7.52
CA ASP A 5 6.28 -7.17 -7.69
C ASP A 5 6.86 -5.93 -8.40
N ALA A 6 6.11 -5.30 -9.31
CA ALA A 6 6.50 -4.03 -9.93
C ALA A 6 6.58 -2.88 -8.91
N VAL A 7 5.79 -2.93 -7.84
CA VAL A 7 5.90 -1.98 -6.72
C VAL A 7 7.18 -2.24 -5.93
N GLU A 8 7.48 -3.52 -5.67
CA GLU A 8 8.70 -3.94 -4.96
C GLU A 8 9.95 -3.51 -5.74
N GLU A 9 10.00 -3.74 -7.06
CA GLU A 9 11.09 -3.30 -7.95
C GLU A 9 11.33 -1.78 -7.89
N VAL A 10 10.25 -0.97 -7.90
CA VAL A 10 10.37 0.49 -7.79
C VAL A 10 10.88 0.94 -6.43
N CYS A 11 10.51 0.23 -5.36
CA CYS A 11 11.01 0.51 -4.02
C CYS A 11 12.50 0.14 -3.92
N GLU A 12 12.87 -1.04 -4.42
CA GLU A 12 14.26 -1.52 -4.48
C GLU A 12 15.17 -0.57 -5.28
N SER A 13 14.73 -0.11 -6.46
CA SER A 13 15.48 0.83 -7.29
C SER A 13 15.72 2.19 -6.61
N ARG A 14 14.95 2.50 -5.55
CA ARG A 14 15.05 3.72 -4.74
C ARG A 14 15.65 3.46 -3.36
N GLN A 15 16.26 2.30 -3.14
CA GLN A 15 16.80 1.87 -1.84
C GLN A 15 15.77 2.06 -0.70
N THR A 16 14.50 1.81 -1.01
CA THR A 16 13.38 1.98 -0.09
C THR A 16 12.78 0.61 0.19
N THR A 17 12.63 0.26 1.45
CA THR A 17 11.96 -1.00 1.84
C THR A 17 10.46 -0.80 1.85
N LEU A 18 9.74 -1.64 1.11
CA LEU A 18 8.28 -1.71 1.17
C LEU A 18 7.84 -2.43 2.45
N VAL A 19 7.02 -1.77 3.26
CA VAL A 19 6.47 -2.32 4.49
C VAL A 19 4.95 -2.37 4.36
N ILE A 20 4.43 -3.57 4.16
CA ILE A 20 3.00 -3.82 3.95
C ILE A 20 2.55 -5.01 4.77
N HIS A 21 1.40 -4.90 5.43
CA HIS A 21 0.82 -6.03 6.15
C HIS A 21 0.35 -7.12 5.16
N PRO A 22 0.56 -8.42 5.41
CA PRO A 22 0.20 -9.50 4.47
C PRO A 22 -1.28 -9.49 4.02
N ALA A 23 -2.20 -9.19 4.92
CA ALA A 23 -3.62 -9.03 4.57
C ALA A 23 -3.86 -7.90 3.56
N ILE A 24 -3.16 -6.77 3.68
CA ILE A 24 -3.28 -5.66 2.71
C ILE A 24 -2.71 -6.11 1.36
N ARG A 25 -1.55 -6.78 1.36
CA ARG A 25 -0.95 -7.35 0.14
C ARG A 25 -1.91 -8.31 -0.58
N ARG A 26 -2.61 -9.16 0.18
CA ARG A 26 -3.64 -10.05 -0.38
C ARG A 26 -4.84 -9.29 -0.94
N ALA A 27 -5.33 -8.29 -0.21
CA ALA A 27 -6.53 -7.54 -0.61
C ALA A 27 -6.30 -6.62 -1.83
N ILE A 28 -5.05 -6.23 -2.12
CA ILE A 28 -4.70 -5.48 -3.33
C ILE A 28 -4.80 -6.34 -4.60
N LYS A 29 -4.85 -7.68 -4.48
CA LYS A 29 -4.96 -8.55 -5.66
C LYS A 29 -6.24 -8.23 -6.45
N GLY A 30 -6.10 -8.04 -7.76
CA GLY A 30 -7.16 -7.56 -8.66
C GLY A 30 -7.22 -6.03 -8.80
N TYR A 31 -6.46 -5.29 -8.00
CA TYR A 31 -6.39 -3.82 -8.02
C TYR A 31 -4.95 -3.29 -8.19
N GLU A 32 -4.00 -4.15 -8.55
CA GLU A 32 -2.55 -3.88 -8.55
C GLU A 32 -2.17 -2.67 -9.40
N GLU A 33 -2.80 -2.50 -10.58
CA GLU A 33 -2.53 -1.37 -11.47
C GLU A 33 -2.91 -0.03 -10.82
N SER A 34 -4.13 0.08 -10.28
CA SER A 34 -4.57 1.29 -9.59
C SER A 34 -3.71 1.60 -8.36
N PHE A 35 -3.32 0.55 -7.63
CA PHE A 35 -2.44 0.66 -6.48
C PHE A 35 -1.05 1.17 -6.88
N TYR A 36 -0.48 0.61 -7.95
CA TYR A 36 0.81 0.99 -8.51
C TYR A 36 0.82 2.46 -8.94
N VAL A 37 -0.22 2.92 -9.66
CA VAL A 37 -0.33 4.32 -10.10
C VAL A 37 -0.35 5.26 -8.89
N GLY A 38 -1.21 5.01 -7.90
CA GLY A 38 -1.28 5.85 -6.70
C GLY A 38 0.06 5.91 -5.95
N LEU A 39 0.74 4.78 -5.84
CA LEU A 39 2.04 4.70 -5.19
C LEU A 39 3.12 5.46 -5.96
N ARG A 40 3.14 5.37 -7.29
CA ARG A 40 4.08 6.12 -8.15
C ARG A 40 3.89 7.63 -8.00
N CYS A 41 2.65 8.12 -8.04
CA CYS A 41 2.34 9.52 -7.81
C CYS A 41 2.80 9.97 -6.42
N PHE A 42 2.54 9.19 -5.38
CA PHE A 42 3.03 9.50 -4.03
C PHE A 42 4.57 9.54 -3.94
N LEU A 43 5.25 8.58 -4.56
CA LEU A 43 6.71 8.56 -4.58
C LEU A 43 7.32 9.73 -5.34
N ALA A 44 6.64 10.24 -6.38
CA ALA A 44 6.98 11.43 -7.14
C ALA A 44 6.63 12.76 -6.43
N GLY A 45 5.83 12.72 -5.34
CA GLY A 45 5.38 13.93 -4.64
C GLY A 45 4.15 14.58 -5.28
N GLU A 46 3.43 13.85 -6.12
CA GLU A 46 2.26 14.32 -6.88
C GLU A 46 0.93 14.00 -6.16
N SER A 47 0.98 13.30 -5.03
CA SER A 47 -0.18 12.84 -4.26
C SER A 47 0.11 12.88 -2.76
N ASP A 48 -0.94 13.02 -1.96
CA ASP A 48 -0.94 12.92 -0.50
C ASP A 48 -0.81 11.46 0.02
N GLY A 49 -0.80 10.47 -0.88
CA GLY A 49 -0.60 9.07 -0.56
C GLY A 49 -1.84 8.33 -0.10
N LEU A 50 -3.04 8.88 -0.29
CA LEU A 50 -4.29 8.18 -0.01
C LEU A 50 -4.65 7.19 -1.13
N TYR A 51 -5.01 5.97 -0.75
CA TYR A 51 -5.52 4.96 -1.66
C TYR A 51 -6.81 4.34 -1.13
N PHE A 52 -7.82 4.22 -1.98
CA PHE A 52 -9.13 3.65 -1.64
C PHE A 52 -9.16 2.19 -2.06
N LEU A 53 -8.83 1.29 -1.13
CA LEU A 53 -8.84 -0.16 -1.38
C LEU A 53 -10.29 -0.67 -1.36
N PRO A 54 -10.83 -1.17 -2.49
CA PRO A 54 -12.15 -1.79 -2.52
C PRO A 54 -12.14 -3.10 -1.72
N LEU A 55 -13.19 -3.33 -0.95
CA LEU A 55 -13.46 -4.62 -0.31
C LEU A 55 -14.72 -5.20 -0.94
N GLU A 56 -14.63 -6.42 -1.47
CA GLU A 56 -15.78 -7.09 -2.09
C GLU A 56 -16.98 -7.12 -1.12
N GLY A 57 -18.10 -6.52 -1.54
CA GLY A 57 -19.33 -6.46 -0.74
C GLY A 57 -19.28 -5.60 0.54
N ALA A 58 -18.15 -5.00 0.89
CA ALA A 58 -17.95 -4.29 2.16
C ALA A 58 -17.47 -2.82 2.00
N GLY A 59 -17.66 -2.26 0.81
CA GLY A 59 -17.31 -0.88 0.48
C GLY A 59 -15.81 -0.73 0.22
N TYR A 60 -15.17 0.21 0.91
CA TYR A 60 -13.72 0.42 0.81
C TYR A 60 -13.07 0.67 2.19
N VAL A 61 -11.76 0.47 2.24
CA VAL A 61 -10.88 0.93 3.32
C VAL A 61 -9.85 1.88 2.73
N ARG A 62 -9.64 3.01 3.41
CA ARG A 62 -8.58 3.95 3.04
C ARG A 62 -7.24 3.43 3.57
N LEU A 63 -6.29 3.29 2.67
CA LEU A 63 -4.88 3.10 2.98
C LEU A 63 -4.16 4.44 2.86
N ILE A 64 -3.09 4.59 3.63
CA ILE A 64 -2.17 5.72 3.53
C ILE A 64 -0.76 5.21 3.25
N PHE A 65 -0.12 5.82 2.27
CA PHE A 65 1.28 5.66 1.98
C PHE A 65 2.09 6.65 2.81
N SER A 66 3.13 6.19 3.50
CA SER A 66 3.99 7.07 4.28
C SER A 66 5.45 6.72 4.06
N LYS A 67 6.27 7.77 3.85
CA LYS A 67 7.72 7.66 3.87
C LYS A 67 8.20 7.81 5.30
N ARG A 68 9.06 6.90 5.76
CA ARG A 68 9.70 6.96 7.08
C ARG A 68 11.16 6.57 6.98
N THR A 69 11.94 6.95 7.96
CA THR A 69 13.30 6.47 8.15
C THR A 69 13.31 5.56 9.37
N SER A 70 13.84 4.35 9.25
CA SER A 70 14.08 3.47 10.39
C SER A 70 15.14 4.05 11.33
N SER A 71 15.26 3.53 12.56
CA SER A 71 16.34 3.91 13.48
C SER A 71 17.74 3.65 12.93
N GLY A 72 17.87 2.69 11.99
CA GLY A 72 19.12 2.38 11.28
C GLY A 72 19.36 3.23 10.03
N GLY A 73 18.51 4.23 9.72
CA GLY A 73 18.70 5.11 8.55
C GLY A 73 18.11 4.58 7.23
N HIS A 74 17.50 3.40 7.21
CA HIS A 74 16.86 2.87 6.00
C HIS A 74 15.57 3.60 5.65
N ASN A 75 15.38 3.91 4.36
CA ASN A 75 14.15 4.47 3.82
C ASN A 75 13.06 3.40 3.80
N LEU A 76 11.88 3.73 4.31
CA LEU A 76 10.73 2.85 4.37
C LEU A 76 9.55 3.50 3.65
N LEU A 77 8.87 2.73 2.81
CA LEU A 77 7.54 3.05 2.32
C LEU A 77 6.54 2.15 3.05
N ARG A 78 5.78 2.72 3.98
CA ARG A 78 4.75 1.99 4.73
C ARG A 78 3.39 2.18 4.09
N ILE A 79 2.62 1.10 4.05
CA ILE A 79 1.21 1.09 3.67
C ILE A 79 0.41 0.60 4.86
N ASP A 80 -0.33 1.50 5.48
CA ASP A 80 -1.13 1.23 6.66
C ASP A 80 -2.59 1.66 6.40
N PRO A 81 -3.60 1.05 7.04
CA PRO A 81 -4.95 1.57 7.01
C PRO A 81 -5.01 2.92 7.73
N LEU A 82 -5.81 3.84 7.21
CA LEU A 82 -5.96 5.18 7.79
C LEU A 82 -6.61 5.15 9.18
N THR A 83 -7.46 4.16 9.45
CA THR A 83 -8.14 3.98 10.74
C THR A 83 -7.72 2.69 11.43
N LYS A 84 -7.87 2.64 12.76
CA LYS A 84 -7.49 1.49 13.58
C LYS A 84 -8.26 0.21 13.22
N GLU A 85 -9.50 0.38 12.78
CA GLU A 85 -10.41 -0.71 12.40
C GLU A 85 -10.16 -1.21 10.97
N GLY A 86 -9.42 -0.45 10.16
CA GLY A 86 -9.22 -0.74 8.74
C GLY A 86 -8.57 -2.10 8.50
N LEU A 87 -7.57 -2.47 9.32
CA LEU A 87 -6.92 -3.79 9.19
C LEU A 87 -7.89 -4.93 9.51
N THR A 88 -8.73 -4.76 10.52
CA THR A 88 -9.75 -5.74 10.90
C THR A 88 -10.76 -5.93 9.76
N ARG A 89 -11.22 -4.84 9.14
CA ARG A 89 -12.13 -4.89 7.99
C ARG A 89 -11.52 -5.59 6.79
N ILE A 90 -10.25 -5.31 6.48
CA ILE A 90 -9.50 -5.99 5.40
C ILE A 90 -9.37 -7.48 5.68
N LYS A 91 -9.05 -7.86 6.93
CA LYS A 91 -8.96 -9.28 7.30
C LYS A 91 -10.31 -9.99 7.14
N ALA A 92 -11.41 -9.35 7.56
CA ALA A 92 -12.75 -9.91 7.46
C ALA A 92 -13.22 -10.10 6.01
N SER A 93 -12.79 -9.24 5.07
CA SER A 93 -13.16 -9.39 3.66
C SER A 93 -12.40 -10.49 2.92
N LEU A 94 -11.39 -11.10 3.54
CA LEU A 94 -10.52 -12.10 2.89
C LEU A 94 -10.90 -13.56 3.17
N GLY A 95 -11.96 -13.78 3.97
CA GLY A 95 -12.38 -15.12 4.43
C GLY A 95 -11.64 -15.56 5.69
#